data_AF-A0A1I7ZNI8-F1
#
_entry.id   AF-A0A1I7ZNI8-F1
#
_cell.length_a   1.000
_cell.length_b   1.000
_cell.length_c   1.000
_cell.angle_alpha   90.00
_cell.angle_beta   90.00
_cell.angle_gamma   90.00
#
_symmetry.space_group_name_H-M   'P 1'
#
loop_
_entity.id
_entity.type
_entity.pdbx_description
1 polymer ?
#
loop_
_entity_poly.entity_id
_entity_poly.type
_entity_poly.pdbx_seq_one_letter_code
_entity_poly.pdbx_strand_id
1 'polypeptide(L)'
;MQSRYNSVSKGELAPLELNPPNLQFRHVNGVIELNVGGRNFTTQYQTLLSVPSRFFSNMISLDQRSGRVIINKDYITEDRAGKIFINRDGDLFKYILQYMRDGKRCVLPTDAVTLRQLHREAEFYGIDPLQNLISERLLDEHRTISRKEAVMDDLIEQVHQVAVALRKSAGIPEPRRYQDENIARTPPVYNVDRARHLREDSTSRIF
;
A
#
# COMPACT_ATOMS: atom_id res chain seq x y z
N MET A 1 -30.61 -68.58 6.93
CA MET A 1 -31.16 -67.23 7.20
C MET A 1 -31.16 -67.07 8.72
N GLN A 2 -30.34 -66.31 9.43
CA GLN A 2 -29.44 -65.15 9.28
C GLN A 2 -28.33 -65.37 10.33
N SER A 3 -27.03 -65.41 10.06
CA SER A 3 -26.06 -64.32 9.80
C SER A 3 -26.01 -63.18 10.84
N ARG A 4 -24.94 -63.22 11.65
CA ARG A 4 -24.07 -62.14 12.14
C ARG A 4 -24.72 -60.91 12.78
N TYR A 5 -24.49 -60.74 14.08
CA TYR A 5 -24.15 -59.43 14.65
C TYR A 5 -22.90 -59.56 15.51
N ASN A 6 -21.78 -59.11 14.96
CA ASN A 6 -20.53 -58.90 15.67
C ASN A 6 -20.71 -57.80 16.72
N SER A 7 -20.11 -58.03 17.87
CA SER A 7 -19.83 -57.05 18.91
C SER A 7 -19.06 -55.86 18.34
N VAL A 8 -19.74 -54.73 18.18
CA VAL A 8 -19.07 -53.44 17.98
C VAL A 8 -18.70 -52.92 19.36
N SER A 9 -17.41 -52.98 19.66
CA SER A 9 -16.81 -52.21 20.75
C SER A 9 -17.24 -50.75 20.61
N LYS A 10 -17.78 -50.19 21.70
CA LYS A 10 -17.98 -48.74 21.83
C LYS A 10 -16.62 -48.06 21.67
N GLY A 11 -16.29 -47.65 20.45
CA GLY A 11 -15.31 -46.63 20.19
C GLY A 11 -15.89 -45.33 20.74
N GLU A 12 -15.58 -45.05 22.01
CA GLU A 12 -15.72 -43.73 22.60
C GLU A 12 -14.82 -42.81 21.79
N LEU A 13 -15.40 -42.12 20.81
CA LEU A 13 -14.73 -41.05 20.09
C LEU A 13 -14.44 -39.97 21.13
N ALA A 14 -13.20 -39.93 21.61
CA ALA A 14 -12.72 -38.83 22.42
C ALA A 14 -13.10 -37.52 21.68
N PRO A 15 -13.70 -36.54 22.37
CA PRO A 15 -13.89 -35.22 21.78
C PRO A 15 -12.55 -34.79 21.20
N LEU A 16 -12.54 -34.28 19.97
CA LEU A 16 -11.39 -33.56 19.45
C LEU A 16 -11.15 -32.39 20.42
N GLU A 17 -10.31 -32.61 21.44
CA GLU A 17 -9.84 -31.56 22.32
C GLU A 17 -9.08 -30.60 21.41
N LEU A 18 -9.78 -29.54 20.98
CA LEU A 18 -9.14 -28.37 20.41
C LEU A 18 -8.12 -27.94 21.46
N ASN A 19 -6.83 -28.03 21.11
CA ASN A 19 -5.77 -27.53 21.98
C ASN A 19 -6.17 -26.12 22.43
N PRO A 20 -6.16 -25.85 23.75
CA PRO A 20 -6.55 -24.54 24.24
C PRO A 20 -5.64 -23.48 23.58
N PRO A 21 -6.20 -22.30 23.24
CA PRO A 21 -5.44 -21.27 22.55
C PRO A 21 -4.21 -20.89 23.37
N ASN A 22 -3.08 -20.68 22.70
CA ASN A 22 -1.84 -20.33 23.37
C ASN A 22 -1.87 -18.84 23.77
N LEU A 23 -2.39 -18.56 24.96
CA LEU A 23 -2.60 -17.21 25.47
C LEU A 23 -1.45 -16.74 26.36
N GLN A 24 -0.94 -15.55 26.08
CA GLN A 24 0.03 -14.84 26.92
C GLN A 24 -0.58 -13.54 27.47
N PHE A 25 -0.30 -13.23 28.73
CA PHE A 25 -0.81 -12.02 29.38
C PHE A 25 0.28 -10.96 29.55
N ARG A 26 -0.05 -9.71 29.27
CA ARG A 26 0.82 -8.54 29.46
C ARG A 26 0.05 -7.38 30.10
N HIS A 27 0.79 -6.40 30.60
CA HIS A 27 0.20 -5.14 31.06
C HIS A 27 0.02 -4.17 29.86
N VAL A 28 -0.97 -3.29 29.88
CA VAL A 28 -1.27 -2.37 28.75
C VAL A 28 -0.10 -1.44 28.42
N ASN A 29 0.63 -1.01 29.45
CA ASN A 29 1.84 -0.19 29.34
C ASN A 29 3.10 -1.01 29.02
N GLY A 30 2.97 -2.33 28.87
CA GLY A 30 4.07 -3.21 28.51
C GLY A 30 4.62 -2.88 27.13
N VAL A 31 5.93 -3.03 26.98
CA VAL A 31 6.62 -2.84 25.70
C VAL A 31 6.45 -4.07 24.83
N ILE A 32 6.30 -3.84 23.52
CA ILE A 32 6.23 -4.83 22.46
C ILE A 32 7.22 -4.47 21.36
N GLU A 33 7.91 -5.49 20.84
CA GLU A 33 8.82 -5.36 19.70
C GLU A 33 8.24 -6.03 18.48
N LEU A 34 8.31 -5.33 17.35
CA LEU A 34 7.80 -5.77 16.05
C LEU A 34 8.94 -5.76 15.04
N ASN A 35 8.91 -6.73 14.12
CA ASN A 35 9.74 -6.77 12.92
C ASN A 35 8.82 -6.74 11.70
N VAL A 36 8.74 -5.59 11.02
CA VAL A 36 7.86 -5.39 9.87
C VAL A 36 8.69 -5.36 8.60
N GLY A 37 8.68 -6.46 7.85
CA GLY A 37 9.46 -6.60 6.61
C GLY A 37 10.97 -6.38 6.77
N GLY A 38 11.52 -6.63 7.97
CA GLY A 38 12.93 -6.38 8.30
C GLY A 38 13.19 -5.07 9.05
N ARG A 39 12.19 -4.18 9.18
CA ARG A 39 12.29 -2.96 10.00
C ARG A 39 11.84 -3.23 11.43
N ASN A 40 12.68 -2.89 12.39
CA ASN A 40 12.37 -3.07 13.81
C ASN A 40 11.59 -1.87 14.36
N PHE A 41 10.54 -2.15 15.13
CA PHE A 41 9.76 -1.15 15.85
C PHE A 41 9.61 -1.57 17.32
N THR A 42 9.59 -0.56 18.19
CA THR A 42 9.31 -0.74 19.61
C THR A 42 8.19 0.21 20.00
N THR A 43 7.17 -0.30 20.67
CA THR A 43 6.01 0.48 21.12
C THR A 43 5.36 -0.16 22.35
N GLN A 44 4.22 0.35 22.80
CA GLN A 44 3.43 -0.25 23.88
C GLN A 44 2.21 -1.01 23.34
N TYR A 45 1.71 -1.99 24.08
CA TYR A 45 0.46 -2.68 23.73
C TYR A 45 -0.71 -1.71 23.62
N GLN A 46 -0.80 -0.73 24.52
CA GLN A 46 -1.81 0.32 24.47
C GLN A 46 -1.80 1.07 23.14
N THR A 47 -0.64 1.29 22.52
CA THR A 47 -0.55 1.94 21.21
C THR A 47 -1.20 1.10 20.11
N LEU A 48 -0.96 -0.21 20.09
CA LEU A 48 -1.56 -1.09 19.06
C LEU A 48 -3.08 -1.26 19.23
N LEU A 49 -3.59 -0.94 20.42
CA LEU A 49 -5.00 -1.01 20.81
C LEU A 49 -5.69 0.37 20.83
N SER A 50 -4.97 1.45 20.51
CA SER A 50 -5.50 2.82 20.63
C SER A 50 -6.58 3.16 19.60
N VAL A 51 -6.53 2.47 18.47
CA VAL A 51 -7.48 2.60 17.36
C VAL A 51 -7.94 1.20 16.94
N PRO A 52 -9.21 1.03 16.55
CA PRO A 52 -9.68 -0.25 16.02
C PRO A 52 -8.86 -0.66 14.80
N SER A 53 -8.27 -1.86 14.86
CA SER A 53 -7.55 -2.50 13.77
C SER A 53 -7.98 -3.95 13.66
N ARG A 54 -8.45 -4.37 12.49
CA ARG A 54 -8.83 -5.78 12.25
C ARG A 54 -7.62 -6.71 12.35
N PHE A 55 -6.45 -6.27 11.91
CA PHE A 55 -5.22 -7.05 11.97
C PHE A 55 -4.75 -7.29 13.42
N PHE A 56 -4.59 -6.21 14.21
CA PHE A 56 -4.09 -6.34 15.57
C PHE A 56 -5.12 -6.97 16.53
N SER A 57 -6.42 -6.78 16.28
CA SER A 57 -7.47 -7.40 17.12
C SER A 57 -7.48 -8.93 17.05
N ASN A 58 -6.96 -9.54 15.98
CA ASN A 58 -6.85 -10.99 15.87
C ASN A 58 -5.76 -11.57 16.80
N MET A 59 -4.75 -10.78 17.14
CA MET A 59 -3.57 -11.21 17.91
C MET A 59 -3.55 -10.66 19.33
N ILE A 60 -4.08 -9.47 19.55
CA ILE A 60 -3.98 -8.73 20.82
C ILE A 60 -5.37 -8.19 21.16
N SER A 61 -5.83 -8.47 22.38
CA SER A 61 -7.05 -7.91 22.94
C SER A 61 -6.83 -7.39 24.35
N LEU A 62 -7.72 -6.53 24.83
CA LEU A 62 -7.69 -5.99 26.18
C LEU A 62 -8.89 -6.53 26.97
N ASP A 63 -8.60 -7.22 28.07
CA ASP A 63 -9.61 -7.47 29.09
C ASP A 63 -9.82 -6.17 29.88
N GLN A 64 -10.92 -5.48 29.59
CA GLN A 64 -11.27 -4.21 30.25
C GLN A 64 -11.52 -4.36 31.74
N ARG A 65 -11.89 -5.55 32.23
CA ARG A 65 -12.16 -5.78 33.65
C ARG A 65 -10.87 -5.87 34.46
N SER A 66 -9.85 -6.54 33.92
CA SER A 66 -8.57 -6.74 34.60
C SER A 66 -7.47 -5.78 34.18
N GLY A 67 -7.66 -5.03 33.08
CA GLY A 67 -6.62 -4.22 32.46
C GLY A 67 -5.48 -5.06 31.87
N ARG A 68 -5.69 -6.36 31.64
CA ARG A 68 -4.68 -7.24 31.06
C ARG A 68 -4.82 -7.30 29.55
N VAL A 69 -3.68 -7.21 28.89
CA VAL A 69 -3.56 -7.50 27.47
C VAL A 69 -3.44 -9.00 27.30
N ILE A 70 -4.30 -9.57 26.47
CA ILE A 70 -4.30 -10.98 26.08
C ILE A 70 -3.70 -11.05 24.68
N ILE A 71 -2.67 -11.87 24.54
CA ILE A 71 -1.96 -12.11 23.29
C ILE A 71 -2.24 -13.54 22.88
N ASN A 72 -2.84 -13.72 21.71
CA ASN A 72 -3.04 -15.03 21.13
C ASN A 72 -1.83 -15.39 20.25
N LYS A 73 -0.98 -16.29 20.75
CA LYS A 73 0.24 -16.72 20.06
C LYS A 73 -0.05 -17.52 18.78
N ASP A 74 -1.24 -18.09 18.64
CA ASP A 74 -1.60 -18.87 17.45
C ASP A 74 -1.74 -18.01 16.19
N TYR A 75 -1.93 -16.69 16.37
CA TYR A 75 -2.00 -15.70 15.29
C TYR A 75 -0.73 -14.86 15.13
N ILE A 76 0.37 -15.26 15.79
CA ILE A 76 1.62 -14.52 15.80
C ILE A 76 2.73 -15.38 15.19
N THR A 77 3.49 -14.77 14.29
CA THR A 77 4.80 -15.29 13.87
C THR A 77 5.88 -14.49 14.58
N GLU A 78 6.92 -15.14 15.06
CA GLU A 78 8.08 -14.48 15.66
C GLU A 78 9.33 -14.66 14.80
N ASP A 79 10.20 -13.65 14.78
CA ASP A 79 11.53 -13.79 14.21
C ASP A 79 12.49 -14.51 15.15
N ARG A 80 13.76 -14.69 14.73
CA ARG A 80 14.79 -15.36 15.54
C ARG A 80 15.09 -14.68 16.89
N ALA A 81 14.73 -13.40 17.03
CA ALA A 81 14.91 -12.62 18.25
C ALA A 81 13.65 -12.59 19.12
N GLY A 82 12.57 -13.26 18.72
CA GLY A 82 11.29 -13.29 19.45
C GLY A 82 10.41 -12.06 19.21
N LYS A 83 10.71 -11.24 18.19
CA LYS A 83 9.87 -10.08 17.83
C LYS A 83 8.71 -10.54 16.98
N ILE A 84 7.54 -9.92 17.13
CA ILE A 84 6.39 -10.22 16.27
C ILE A 84 6.73 -9.82 14.85
N PHE A 85 6.79 -10.80 13.96
CA PHE A 85 7.05 -10.61 12.55
C PHE A 85 5.77 -10.31 11.78
N ILE A 86 5.81 -9.24 10.99
CA ILE A 86 4.73 -8.81 10.10
C ILE A 86 5.31 -8.73 8.69
N ASN A 87 4.78 -9.53 7.77
CA ASN A 87 5.24 -9.58 6.39
C ASN A 87 4.67 -8.43 5.54
N ARG A 88 5.03 -7.18 5.88
CA ARG A 88 4.56 -5.94 5.24
C ARG A 88 5.69 -4.93 5.07
N ASP A 89 5.41 -3.83 4.38
CA ASP A 89 6.36 -2.75 4.17
C ASP A 89 6.64 -1.98 5.48
N GLY A 90 7.84 -2.16 6.02
CA GLY A 90 8.28 -1.49 7.22
C GLY A 90 8.50 0.02 7.04
N ASP A 91 8.83 0.52 5.86
CA ASP A 91 9.06 1.95 5.62
C ASP A 91 7.75 2.74 5.66
N LEU A 92 6.64 2.12 5.27
CA LEU A 92 5.29 2.67 5.40
C LEU A 92 4.69 2.45 6.79
N PHE A 93 5.06 1.37 7.48
CA PHE A 93 4.52 1.05 8.81
C PHE A 93 4.79 2.16 9.84
N LYS A 94 5.85 2.96 9.68
CA LYS A 94 6.10 4.11 10.56
C LYS A 94 4.91 5.08 10.62
N TYR A 95 4.19 5.28 9.52
CA TYR A 95 3.01 6.14 9.47
C TYR A 95 1.78 5.48 10.10
N ILE A 96 1.63 4.16 9.92
CA ILE A 96 0.60 3.37 10.62
C ILE A 96 0.78 3.52 12.13
N LEU A 97 2.01 3.31 12.61
CA LEU A 97 2.34 3.41 14.03
C LEU A 97 2.20 4.85 14.55
N GLN A 98 2.55 5.86 13.75
CA GLN A 98 2.34 7.26 14.12
C GLN A 98 0.85 7.61 14.23
N TYR A 99 0.02 7.12 13.31
CA TYR A 99 -1.44 7.27 13.42
C TYR A 99 -2.00 6.62 14.68
N MET A 100 -1.50 5.44 15.05
CA MET A 100 -1.86 4.79 16.31
C MET A 100 -1.43 5.58 17.56
N ARG A 101 -0.40 6.43 17.47
CA ARG A 101 0.03 7.28 18.59
C ARG A 101 -0.76 8.58 18.68
N ASP A 102 -0.93 9.25 17.55
CA ASP A 102 -1.39 10.65 17.49
C ASP A 102 -2.83 10.81 16.95
N GLY A 103 -3.42 9.73 16.44
CA GLY A 103 -4.69 9.73 15.72
C GLY A 103 -4.62 10.64 14.49
N LYS A 104 -5.68 11.42 14.27
CA LYS A 104 -5.79 12.37 13.16
C LYS A 104 -4.73 13.48 13.15
N ARG A 105 -3.97 13.66 14.24
CA ARG A 105 -2.87 14.64 14.32
C ARG A 105 -1.56 14.10 13.75
N CYS A 106 -1.53 12.84 13.28
CA CYS A 106 -0.33 12.28 12.68
C CYS A 106 0.10 13.07 11.44
N VAL A 107 1.39 13.08 11.17
CA VAL A 107 1.93 13.64 9.93
C VAL A 107 1.85 12.58 8.83
N LEU A 108 1.11 12.88 7.78
CA LEU A 108 1.05 12.04 6.58
C LEU A 108 2.11 12.48 5.55
N PRO A 109 2.56 11.56 4.69
CA PRO A 109 3.36 11.92 3.51
C PRO A 109 2.67 12.98 2.66
N THR A 110 3.45 13.82 1.98
CA THR A 110 2.93 14.85 1.06
C THR A 110 2.93 14.41 -0.40
N ASP A 111 3.55 13.28 -0.70
CA ASP A 111 3.67 12.74 -2.04
C ASP A 111 2.55 11.73 -2.34
N ALA A 112 1.81 11.99 -3.40
CA ALA A 112 0.63 11.22 -3.77
C ALA A 112 0.93 9.71 -3.99
N VAL A 113 2.15 9.37 -4.42
CA VAL A 113 2.58 7.97 -4.64
C VAL A 113 2.67 7.24 -3.31
N THR A 114 3.40 7.77 -2.32
CA THR A 114 3.51 7.15 -1.00
C THR A 114 2.17 7.18 -0.27
N LEU A 115 1.34 8.21 -0.42
CA LEU A 115 -0.02 8.21 0.13
C LEU A 115 -0.86 7.05 -0.41
N ARG A 116 -0.81 6.78 -1.72
CA ARG A 116 -1.53 5.62 -2.31
C ARG A 116 -0.99 4.29 -1.82
N GLN A 117 0.32 4.17 -1.59
CA GLN A 117 0.91 2.97 -1.00
C GLN A 117 0.48 2.81 0.47
N LEU A 118 0.54 3.88 1.25
CA LEU A 118 0.10 3.90 2.64
C LEU A 118 -1.38 3.57 2.79
N HIS A 119 -2.23 4.00 1.83
CA HIS A 119 -3.63 3.61 1.80
C HIS A 119 -3.81 2.08 1.76
N ARG A 120 -2.99 1.37 0.96
CA ARG A 120 -3.02 -0.10 0.89
C ARG A 120 -2.54 -0.75 2.18
N GLU A 121 -1.56 -0.15 2.86
CA GLU A 121 -1.16 -0.62 4.19
C GLU A 121 -2.27 -0.40 5.21
N ALA A 122 -2.93 0.77 5.23
CA ALA A 122 -4.05 1.05 6.13
C ALA A 122 -5.21 0.06 5.92
N GLU A 123 -5.48 -0.31 4.67
CA GLU A 123 -6.44 -1.36 4.31
C GLU A 123 -6.02 -2.74 4.86
N PHE A 124 -4.75 -3.12 4.69
CA PHE A 124 -4.20 -4.37 5.23
C PHE A 124 -4.33 -4.46 6.76
N TYR A 125 -3.93 -3.41 7.47
CA TYR A 125 -4.07 -3.34 8.93
C TYR A 125 -5.55 -3.18 9.37
N GLY A 126 -6.45 -2.88 8.42
CA GLY A 126 -7.87 -2.67 8.65
C GLY A 126 -8.15 -1.50 9.59
N ILE A 127 -7.53 -0.36 9.31
CA ILE A 127 -7.69 0.90 10.06
C ILE A 127 -8.50 1.89 9.22
N ASP A 128 -9.82 1.68 9.18
CA ASP A 128 -10.73 2.44 8.30
C ASP A 128 -10.66 3.96 8.53
N PRO A 129 -10.53 4.49 9.76
CA PRO A 129 -10.38 5.93 9.97
C PRO A 129 -9.14 6.54 9.29
N LEU A 130 -8.03 5.80 9.23
CA LEU A 130 -6.81 6.23 8.53
C LEU A 130 -6.98 6.13 7.01
N GLN A 131 -7.63 5.07 6.54
CA GLN A 131 -7.94 4.90 5.12
C GLN A 131 -8.77 6.07 4.57
N ASN A 132 -9.80 6.48 5.32
CA ASN A 132 -10.64 7.62 4.97
C ASN A 132 -9.84 8.94 4.97
N LEU A 133 -9.02 9.16 5.99
CA LEU A 133 -8.16 10.36 6.08
C LEU A 133 -7.22 10.47 4.86
N ILE A 134 -6.62 9.37 4.43
CA ILE A 134 -5.73 9.35 3.25
C ILE A 134 -6.54 9.60 1.97
N SER A 135 -7.74 9.03 1.87
CA SER A 135 -8.62 9.23 0.70
C SER A 135 -9.03 10.69 0.55
N GLU A 136 -9.43 11.35 1.64
CA GLU A 136 -9.70 12.78 1.67
C GLU A 136 -8.49 13.59 1.22
N ARG A 137 -7.29 13.25 1.72
CA ARG A 137 -6.05 13.93 1.34
C ARG A 137 -5.73 13.82 -0.16
N LEU A 138 -5.90 12.62 -0.73
CA LEU A 138 -5.67 12.37 -2.15
C LEU A 138 -6.69 13.13 -3.04
N LEU A 139 -7.94 13.25 -2.60
CA LEU A 139 -8.96 14.03 -3.30
C LEU A 139 -8.62 15.54 -3.29
N ASP A 140 -8.15 16.06 -2.16
CA ASP A 140 -7.73 17.46 -2.05
C ASP A 140 -6.51 17.77 -2.93
N GLU A 141 -5.54 16.85 -3.00
CA GLU A 141 -4.40 16.95 -3.91
C GLU A 141 -4.86 17.01 -5.37
N HIS A 142 -5.77 16.11 -5.78
CA HIS A 142 -6.31 16.10 -7.14
C HIS A 142 -7.01 17.42 -7.48
N ARG A 143 -7.88 17.92 -6.57
CA ARG A 143 -8.55 19.22 -6.74
C ARG A 143 -7.56 20.38 -6.84
N THR A 144 -6.45 20.31 -6.12
CA THR A 144 -5.41 21.36 -6.14
C THR A 144 -4.66 21.34 -7.46
N ILE A 145 -4.32 20.16 -7.98
CA ILE A 145 -3.68 19.99 -9.28
C ILE A 145 -4.59 20.52 -10.39
N SER A 146 -5.85 20.08 -10.45
CA SER A 146 -6.79 20.54 -11.49
C SER A 146 -7.00 22.05 -11.48
N ARG A 147 -7.02 22.69 -10.30
CA ARG A 147 -7.08 24.15 -10.21
C ARG A 147 -5.83 24.81 -10.78
N LYS A 148 -4.63 24.27 -10.49
CA LYS A 148 -3.36 24.80 -11.02
C LYS A 148 -3.27 24.63 -12.54
N GLU A 149 -3.75 23.50 -13.07
CA GLU A 149 -3.83 23.25 -14.51
C GLU A 149 -4.74 24.26 -15.19
N ALA A 150 -5.96 24.48 -14.68
CA ALA A 150 -6.88 25.48 -15.22
C ALA A 150 -6.31 26.91 -15.20
N VAL A 151 -5.59 27.28 -14.13
CA VAL A 151 -4.89 28.58 -14.04
C VAL A 151 -3.75 28.68 -15.06
N MET A 152 -3.02 27.59 -15.29
CA MET A 152 -1.96 27.55 -16.28
C MET A 152 -2.52 27.68 -17.70
N ASP A 153 -3.62 27.00 -18.02
CA ASP A 153 -4.28 27.08 -19.33
C ASP A 153 -4.74 28.51 -19.64
N ASP A 154 -5.33 29.20 -18.66
CA ASP A 154 -5.71 30.61 -18.80
C ASP A 154 -4.48 31.52 -19.01
N LEU A 155 -3.39 31.28 -18.27
CA LEU A 155 -2.15 32.04 -18.46
C LEU A 155 -1.53 31.81 -19.84
N ILE A 156 -1.55 30.57 -20.35
CA ILE A 156 -1.08 30.25 -21.70
C ILE A 156 -1.89 31.02 -22.74
N GLU A 157 -3.21 31.05 -22.59
CA GLU A 157 -4.10 31.81 -23.49
C GLU A 157 -3.80 33.30 -23.43
N GLN A 158 -3.67 33.88 -22.24
CA GLN A 158 -3.34 35.30 -22.08
C GLN A 158 -1.98 35.66 -22.73
N VAL A 159 -0.94 34.85 -22.51
CA VAL A 159 0.37 35.04 -23.14
C VAL A 159 0.27 34.93 -24.66
N HIS A 160 -0.53 33.98 -25.17
CA HIS A 160 -0.77 33.83 -26.60
C HIS A 160 -1.42 35.10 -27.19
N GLN A 161 -2.47 35.63 -26.55
CA GLN A 161 -3.15 36.84 -26.99
C GLN A 161 -2.22 38.06 -27.01
N VAL A 162 -1.38 38.23 -25.98
CA VAL A 162 -0.37 39.31 -25.93
C VAL A 162 0.66 39.15 -27.05
N ALA A 163 1.15 37.93 -27.31
CA ALA A 163 2.11 37.68 -28.39
C ALA A 163 1.52 38.00 -29.78
N VAL A 164 0.26 37.60 -30.02
CA VAL A 164 -0.46 37.91 -31.27
C VAL A 164 -0.64 39.43 -31.43
N ALA A 165 -1.03 40.13 -30.36
CA ALA A 165 -1.22 41.58 -30.39
C ALA A 165 0.11 42.33 -30.70
N LEU A 166 1.21 41.92 -30.08
CA LEU A 166 2.54 42.50 -30.33
C LEU A 166 3.00 42.28 -31.77
N ARG A 167 2.84 41.07 -32.32
CA ARG A 167 3.18 40.78 -33.74
C ARG A 167 2.38 41.64 -34.71
N LYS A 168 1.07 41.74 -34.49
CA LYS A 168 0.19 42.60 -35.29
C LYS A 168 0.63 44.06 -35.25
N SER A 169 1.04 44.57 -34.08
CA SER A 169 1.54 45.94 -33.94
C SER A 169 2.88 46.18 -34.64
N ALA A 170 3.74 45.16 -34.73
CA ALA A 170 5.04 45.21 -35.40
C ALA A 170 4.95 44.96 -36.92
N GLY A 171 3.76 44.71 -37.48
CA GLY A 171 3.59 44.35 -38.88
C GLY A 171 4.18 42.98 -39.24
N ILE A 172 4.46 42.13 -38.25
CA ILE A 172 5.00 40.79 -38.45
C ILE A 172 3.83 39.85 -38.78
N PRO A 173 3.80 39.23 -39.97
CA PRO A 173 2.75 38.27 -40.33
C PRO A 173 2.82 37.01 -39.46
N GLU A 174 1.67 36.40 -39.18
CA GLU A 174 1.63 35.11 -38.45
C GLU A 174 2.48 34.05 -39.18
N PRO A 175 3.28 33.26 -38.45
CA PRO A 175 3.99 32.13 -39.03
C PRO A 175 3.00 31.21 -39.74
N ARG A 176 3.33 30.82 -40.98
CA ARG A 176 2.53 29.85 -41.74
C ARG A 176 2.36 28.59 -40.91
N ARG A 177 1.13 28.10 -40.75
CA ARG A 177 0.87 26.80 -40.12
C ARG A 177 1.66 25.74 -40.89
N TYR A 178 2.49 24.97 -40.19
CA TYR A 178 3.30 23.88 -40.75
C TYR A 178 2.49 22.68 -41.29
N GLN A 179 1.18 22.82 -41.52
CA GLN A 179 0.28 21.68 -41.82
C GLN A 179 -0.23 21.58 -43.25
N ASP A 180 0.08 22.50 -44.16
CA ASP A 180 -0.49 22.44 -45.52
C ASP A 180 0.46 21.88 -46.61
N GLU A 181 1.68 21.43 -46.28
CA GLU A 181 2.65 20.93 -47.29
C GLU A 181 3.15 19.48 -47.08
N ASN A 182 2.60 18.69 -46.15
CA ASN A 182 3.11 17.33 -45.89
C ASN A 182 2.06 16.20 -45.71
N ILE A 183 0.92 16.27 -46.41
CA ILE A 183 -0.04 15.14 -46.45
C ILE A 183 0.43 13.99 -47.38
N ALA A 184 1.53 14.14 -48.12
CA ALA A 184 2.00 13.13 -49.09
C ALA A 184 3.30 12.38 -48.73
N ARG A 185 3.64 12.24 -47.44
CA ARG A 185 4.71 11.30 -47.03
C ARG A 185 4.18 10.32 -46.00
N THR A 186 3.70 9.19 -46.48
CA THR A 186 3.57 7.97 -45.67
C THR A 186 4.88 7.74 -44.90
N PRO A 187 4.84 7.58 -43.56
CA PRO A 187 6.04 7.21 -42.83
C PRO A 187 6.48 5.80 -43.27
N PRO A 188 7.80 5.52 -43.32
CA PRO A 188 8.29 4.21 -43.72
C PRO A 188 7.75 3.16 -42.73
N VAL A 189 7.08 2.15 -43.27
CA VAL A 189 6.66 0.97 -42.51
C VAL A 189 7.92 0.31 -41.99
N TYR A 190 8.14 0.38 -40.67
CA TYR A 190 9.20 -0.38 -40.01
C TYR A 190 8.80 -1.85 -40.01
N ASN A 191 9.39 -2.62 -40.93
CA ASN A 191 9.19 -4.06 -41.00
C ASN A 191 9.97 -4.73 -39.84
N VAL A 192 9.23 -5.20 -38.84
CA VAL A 192 9.75 -5.82 -37.61
C VAL A 192 10.35 -7.22 -37.82
N ASP A 193 10.22 -7.80 -39.01
CA ASP A 193 10.69 -9.17 -39.28
C ASP A 193 12.18 -9.31 -39.57
N ARG A 194 12.93 -8.20 -39.66
CA ARG A 194 14.38 -8.25 -39.95
C ARG A 194 15.29 -8.30 -38.71
N ALA A 195 14.73 -8.23 -37.50
CA ALA A 195 15.51 -8.24 -36.25
C ALA A 195 15.71 -9.64 -35.65
N ARG A 196 15.34 -10.72 -36.36
CA ARG A 196 15.49 -12.11 -35.88
C ARG A 196 16.71 -12.87 -36.42
N HIS A 197 17.56 -12.26 -37.24
CA HIS A 197 18.71 -12.95 -37.87
C HIS A 197 20.09 -12.44 -37.42
N LEU A 198 20.20 -11.75 -36.29
CA LEU A 198 21.50 -11.31 -35.74
C LEU A 198 21.74 -11.78 -34.29
N ARG A 199 21.14 -12.91 -33.89
CA ARG A 199 21.41 -13.56 -32.59
C ARG A 199 21.83 -15.02 -32.74
N GLU A 200 22.61 -15.35 -33.76
CA GLU A 200 23.27 -16.65 -33.87
C GLU A 200 24.64 -16.47 -34.52
N ASP A 201 25.59 -15.78 -33.86
CA ASP A 201 27.01 -15.93 -34.25
C ASP A 201 28.02 -15.47 -33.19
N SER A 202 27.73 -15.61 -31.89
CA SER A 202 28.69 -15.18 -30.84
C SER A 202 28.77 -16.14 -29.65
N THR A 203 28.66 -17.43 -29.90
CA THR A 203 29.17 -18.47 -28.98
C THR A 203 30.17 -19.34 -29.73
N SER A 204 31.38 -18.81 -29.92
CA SER A 204 32.56 -19.61 -30.24
C SER A 204 33.82 -18.84 -29.86
N ARG A 205 34.59 -19.45 -28.95
CA ARG A 205 35.93 -19.05 -28.44
C ARG A 205 35.84 -17.86 -27.47
N ILE A 206 36.25 -18.00 -26.21
CA ILE A 206 37.63 -18.25 -25.77
C ILE A 206 37.62 -19.06 -24.47
N PHE A 207 38.68 -19.85 -24.30
CA PHE A 207 39.09 -20.69 -23.17
C PHE A 207 38.80 -20.13 -21.77
#